data_AF-Q8PZ85-F1
#
_entry.id   AF-Q8PZ85-F1
#
_cell.length_a   1.000
_cell.length_b   1.000
_cell.length_c   1.000
_cell.angle_alpha   90.00
_cell.angle_beta   90.00
_cell.angle_gamma   90.00
#
_symmetry.space_group_name_H-M   'P 1'
#
loop_
_entity.id
_entity.type
_entity.pdbx_description
1 polymer ?
#
loop_
_entity_poly.entity_id
_entity_poly.type
_entity_poly.pdbx_seq_one_letter_code
_entity_poly.pdbx_strand_id
1 'polypeptide(L)'
;MPYPVVHVLFFLFCVGIVAVYAITGPLYRRELCFSDARKLLLLAFVGGACTLFPDIMVVYNIFINNTLEHCSIGSIPTHSLLFSFTAILFGGIVGYGAFREFSKAVYMAIFAESAFLTHLLLDDIAEGGCEYLYPLYSSPISVFSMMDTGFAAAGSLFHYLMVSIVSVFCVFVVILMALFALDKFGFEFGYRKEK
;
A
#
# COMPACT_ATOMS: atom_id res chain seq x y z
N MET A 1 8.16 -6.02 -16.50
CA MET A 1 8.31 -6.30 -15.07
C MET A 1 9.68 -5.85 -14.60
N PRO A 2 9.75 -4.72 -13.92
CA PRO A 2 10.82 -4.50 -12.99
C PRO A 2 10.16 -4.00 -11.70
N TYR A 3 9.55 -4.81 -10.84
CA TYR A 3 10.24 -5.55 -9.79
C TYR A 3 9.18 -5.88 -8.71
N PRO A 4 8.35 -6.93 -8.84
CA PRO A 4 7.30 -7.23 -7.84
C PRO A 4 7.88 -7.48 -6.44
N VAL A 5 9.12 -7.98 -6.39
CA VAL A 5 9.90 -8.15 -5.15
C VAL A 5 10.20 -6.80 -4.50
N VAL A 6 10.54 -5.76 -5.27
CA VAL A 6 10.86 -4.44 -4.72
C VAL A 6 9.61 -3.78 -4.15
N HIS A 7 8.44 -3.94 -4.78
CA HIS A 7 7.16 -3.45 -4.25
C HIS A 7 6.80 -4.10 -2.91
N VAL A 8 6.87 -5.43 -2.85
CA VAL A 8 6.63 -6.17 -1.61
C VAL A 8 7.65 -5.82 -0.54
N LEU A 9 8.94 -5.68 -0.90
CA LEU A 9 9.97 -5.26 0.04
C LEU A 9 9.77 -3.82 0.51
N PHE A 10 9.40 -2.89 -0.36
CA PHE A 10 9.13 -1.50 0.00
C PHE A 10 7.97 -1.42 0.98
N PHE A 11 6.87 -2.14 0.73
CA PHE A 11 5.79 -2.29 1.69
C PHE A 11 6.28 -2.94 3.00
N LEU A 12 7.06 -4.01 2.94
CA LEU A 12 7.62 -4.67 4.12
C LEU A 12 8.58 -3.75 4.91
N PHE A 13 9.34 -2.89 4.25
CA PHE A 13 10.28 -1.99 4.91
C PHE A 13 9.59 -0.72 5.44
N CYS A 14 8.60 -0.18 4.75
CA CYS A 14 7.86 1.01 5.19
C CYS A 14 6.79 0.69 6.24
N VAL A 15 6.08 -0.43 6.09
CA VAL A 15 4.96 -0.83 6.95
C VAL A 15 5.32 -2.06 7.79
N GLY A 16 6.02 -3.03 7.20
CA GLY A 16 6.40 -4.27 7.89
C GLY A 16 7.47 -4.09 8.98
N ILE A 17 8.44 -3.18 8.86
CA ILE A 17 9.37 -2.84 9.96
C ILE A 17 8.59 -2.36 11.18
N VAL A 18 7.50 -1.62 10.96
CA VAL A 18 6.70 -1.11 12.05
C VAL A 18 5.89 -2.22 12.71
N ALA A 19 5.36 -3.16 11.92
CA ALA A 19 4.77 -4.39 12.45
C ALA A 19 5.80 -5.23 13.24
N VAL A 20 7.04 -5.36 12.72
CA VAL A 20 8.16 -6.05 13.40
C VAL A 20 8.49 -5.35 14.72
N TYR A 21 8.58 -4.03 14.74
CA TYR A 21 8.81 -3.25 15.96
C TYR A 21 7.69 -3.50 16.99
N ALA A 22 6.43 -3.44 16.56
CA ALA A 22 5.28 -3.65 17.43
C ALA A 22 5.23 -5.07 18.05
N ILE A 23 5.74 -6.08 17.35
CA ILE A 23 5.80 -7.46 17.87
C ILE A 23 7.09 -7.78 18.61
N THR A 24 8.17 -7.01 18.42
CA THR A 24 9.47 -7.30 19.05
C THR A 24 9.40 -7.22 20.58
N GLY A 25 8.65 -6.26 21.13
CA GLY A 25 8.42 -6.16 22.58
C GLY A 25 7.69 -7.38 23.16
N PRO A 26 6.49 -7.72 22.65
CA PRO A 26 5.76 -8.94 23.03
C PRO A 26 6.56 -10.24 22.81
N LEU A 27 7.35 -10.32 21.74
CA LEU A 27 8.25 -11.45 21.46
C LEU A 27 9.33 -11.60 22.53
N TYR A 28 9.97 -10.50 22.90
CA TYR A 28 11.00 -10.49 23.95
C TYR A 28 10.44 -10.88 25.32
N ARG A 29 9.18 -10.52 25.60
CA ARG A 29 8.45 -10.91 26.82
C ARG A 29 7.90 -12.34 26.78
N ARG A 30 8.05 -13.09 25.67
CA ARG A 30 7.42 -14.40 25.43
C ARG A 30 5.88 -14.39 25.55
N GLU A 31 5.27 -13.24 25.29
CA GLU A 31 3.81 -13.05 25.38
C GLU A 31 3.11 -13.37 24.04
N LEU A 32 3.86 -13.73 22.99
CA LEU A 32 3.29 -14.06 21.67
C LEU A 32 2.50 -15.36 21.72
N CYS A 33 1.18 -15.24 21.65
CA CYS A 33 0.28 -16.36 21.52
C CYS A 33 0.15 -16.80 20.05
N PHE A 34 -0.20 -18.06 19.81
CA PHE A 34 -0.51 -18.59 18.46
C PHE A 34 -1.59 -17.78 17.73
N SER A 35 -2.51 -17.17 18.50
CA SER A 35 -3.52 -16.24 17.99
C SER A 35 -2.91 -15.00 17.35
N ASP A 36 -1.83 -14.46 17.92
CA ASP A 36 -1.17 -13.25 17.40
C ASP A 36 -0.30 -13.56 16.18
N ALA A 37 0.32 -14.74 16.13
CA ALA A 37 0.99 -15.24 14.94
C ALA A 37 0.03 -15.37 13.75
N ARG A 38 -1.20 -15.86 13.98
CA ARG A 38 -2.25 -15.94 12.95
C ARG A 38 -2.67 -14.57 12.44
N LYS A 39 -2.84 -13.58 13.32
CA LYS A 39 -3.18 -12.20 12.93
C LYS A 39 -2.06 -11.58 12.09
N LEU A 40 -0.80 -11.78 12.48
CA LEU A 40 0.35 -11.32 11.71
C LEU A 40 0.42 -11.95 10.33
N LEU A 41 0.22 -13.27 10.24
CA LEU A 41 0.20 -13.96 8.96
C LEU A 41 -0.94 -13.46 8.07
N LEU A 42 -2.11 -13.19 8.65
CA LEU A 42 -3.24 -12.60 7.93
C LEU A 42 -2.90 -11.19 7.40
N LEU A 43 -2.30 -10.34 8.22
CA LEU A 43 -1.88 -9.01 7.80
C LEU A 43 -0.78 -9.06 6.74
N ALA A 44 0.21 -9.93 6.89
CA ALA A 44 1.25 -10.14 5.88
C ALA A 44 0.66 -10.61 4.55
N PHE A 45 -0.31 -11.53 4.60
CA PHE A 45 -1.03 -12.02 3.43
C PHE A 45 -1.84 -10.91 2.76
N VAL A 46 -2.68 -10.18 3.51
CA VAL A 46 -3.52 -9.12 2.96
C VAL A 46 -2.67 -7.99 2.39
N GLY A 47 -1.66 -7.53 3.14
CA GLY A 47 -0.76 -6.48 2.71
C GLY A 47 0.01 -6.88 1.46
N GLY A 48 0.67 -8.04 1.47
CA GLY A 48 1.42 -8.54 0.32
C GLY A 48 0.55 -8.77 -0.91
N ALA A 49 -0.66 -9.31 -0.75
CA ALA A 49 -1.60 -9.48 -1.85
C ALA A 49 -2.03 -8.13 -2.43
N CYS A 50 -2.43 -7.17 -1.59
CA CYS A 50 -2.91 -5.86 -2.04
C CYS A 50 -1.82 -4.99 -2.65
N THR A 51 -0.57 -5.11 -2.18
CA THR A 51 0.58 -4.49 -2.85
C THR A 51 0.80 -5.07 -4.24
N LEU A 52 0.51 -6.35 -4.48
CA LEU A 52 0.68 -6.99 -5.80
C LEU A 52 -0.55 -6.85 -6.72
N PHE A 53 -1.68 -6.34 -6.22
CA PHE A 53 -2.91 -6.21 -7.01
C PHE A 53 -2.79 -5.34 -8.26
N PRO A 54 -2.09 -4.20 -8.25
CA PRO A 54 -1.87 -3.42 -9.46
C PRO A 54 -1.23 -4.25 -10.57
N ASP A 55 -0.24 -5.07 -10.19
CA ASP A 55 0.61 -5.85 -11.11
C ASP A 55 0.05 -7.20 -11.54
N ILE A 56 -0.79 -7.85 -10.71
CA ILE A 56 -1.24 -9.24 -10.95
C ILE A 56 -1.93 -9.42 -12.31
N MET A 57 -2.42 -8.32 -12.87
CA MET A 57 -3.12 -8.26 -14.14
C MET A 57 -2.23 -8.47 -15.36
N VAL A 58 -0.92 -8.39 -15.19
CA VAL A 58 0.05 -8.89 -16.17
C VAL A 58 -0.19 -10.37 -16.49
N VAL A 59 -0.59 -11.18 -15.51
CA VAL A 59 -0.87 -12.61 -15.72
C VAL A 59 -2.05 -12.78 -16.65
N TYR A 60 -3.11 -11.99 -16.43
CA TYR A 60 -4.27 -11.97 -17.31
C TYR A 60 -3.89 -11.55 -18.73
N ASN A 61 -3.11 -10.48 -18.88
CA ASN A 61 -2.71 -9.97 -20.20
C ASN A 61 -1.81 -10.94 -20.97
N ILE A 62 -0.93 -11.68 -20.29
CA ILE A 62 -0.12 -12.73 -20.92
C ILE A 62 -1.01 -13.82 -21.52
N PHE A 63 -2.00 -14.30 -20.76
CA PHE A 63 -2.84 -15.42 -21.21
C PHE A 63 -3.93 -15.02 -22.21
N ILE A 64 -4.50 -13.82 -22.07
CA ILE A 64 -5.66 -13.40 -22.86
C ILE A 64 -5.28 -12.46 -24.00
N ASN A 65 -4.41 -11.49 -23.74
CA ASN A 65 -4.06 -10.43 -24.70
C ASN A 65 -2.70 -10.66 -25.39
N ASN A 66 -1.92 -11.66 -24.93
CA ASN A 66 -0.56 -11.93 -25.37
C ASN A 66 0.37 -10.69 -25.26
N THR A 67 0.18 -9.89 -24.21
CA THR A 67 1.01 -8.70 -23.92
C THR A 67 1.65 -8.78 -22.53
N LEU A 68 2.74 -8.05 -22.35
CA LEU A 68 3.42 -7.87 -21.05
C LEU A 68 2.99 -6.56 -20.35
N GLU A 69 1.91 -5.94 -20.82
CA GLU A 69 1.33 -4.77 -20.20
C GLU A 69 0.77 -5.16 -18.83
N HIS A 70 1.02 -4.34 -17.82
CA HIS A 70 0.67 -4.64 -16.43
C HIS A 70 -0.08 -3.49 -15.76
N CYS A 71 -0.03 -2.30 -16.35
CA CYS A 71 -0.71 -1.11 -15.85
C CYS A 71 -2.21 -1.07 -16.20
N SER A 72 -2.68 -1.98 -17.05
CA SER A 72 -4.05 -2.02 -17.54
C SER A 72 -4.57 -3.46 -17.70
N ILE A 73 -5.89 -3.63 -17.63
CA ILE A 73 -6.59 -4.81 -18.16
C ILE A 73 -7.46 -4.31 -19.32
N GLY A 74 -7.01 -4.55 -20.55
CA GLY A 74 -7.68 -3.95 -21.71
C GLY A 74 -7.71 -2.43 -21.57
N SER A 75 -8.90 -1.84 -21.41
CA SER A 75 -9.09 -0.39 -21.22
C SER A 75 -9.21 0.07 -19.76
N ILE A 76 -8.99 -0.79 -18.78
CA ILE A 76 -9.14 -0.44 -17.35
C ILE A 76 -7.75 -0.27 -16.74
N PRO A 77 -7.36 0.92 -16.23
CA PRO A 77 -6.08 1.12 -15.57
C PRO A 77 -6.10 0.46 -14.18
N THR A 78 -5.21 -0.51 -13.97
CA THR A 78 -5.08 -1.27 -12.71
C THR A 78 -4.31 -0.47 -11.68
N HIS A 79 -3.43 0.39 -12.15
CA HIS A 79 -2.73 1.35 -11.33
C HIS A 79 -3.64 2.58 -11.27
N SER A 80 -4.64 2.59 -10.39
CA SER A 80 -5.53 3.75 -10.25
C SER A 80 -6.21 3.76 -8.89
N LEU A 81 -6.61 4.95 -8.43
CA LEU A 81 -7.44 5.09 -7.23
C LEU A 81 -8.82 4.44 -7.40
N LEU A 82 -9.32 4.33 -8.64
CA LEU A 82 -10.57 3.61 -8.89
C LEU A 82 -10.36 2.10 -8.69
N PHE A 83 -9.24 1.57 -9.16
CA PHE A 83 -8.91 0.16 -9.00
C PHE A 83 -8.52 -0.19 -7.56
N SER A 84 -7.99 0.76 -6.77
CA SER A 84 -7.69 0.55 -5.35
C SER A 84 -8.93 0.17 -4.54
N PHE A 85 -10.14 0.54 -4.99
CA PHE A 85 -11.39 0.07 -4.40
C PHE A 85 -11.49 -1.47 -4.34
N THR A 86 -10.83 -2.19 -5.24
CA THR A 86 -10.75 -3.66 -5.17
C THR A 86 -9.96 -4.14 -3.94
N ALA A 87 -8.90 -3.43 -3.54
CA ALA A 87 -8.15 -3.69 -2.31
C ALA A 87 -9.01 -3.42 -1.07
N ILE A 88 -9.79 -2.32 -1.05
CA ILE A 88 -10.76 -2.02 0.01
C ILE A 88 -11.78 -3.15 0.16
N LEU A 89 -12.40 -3.57 -0.94
CA LEU A 89 -13.38 -4.67 -0.93
C LEU A 89 -12.76 -5.98 -0.46
N PHE A 90 -11.58 -6.33 -0.98
CA PHE A 90 -10.86 -7.53 -0.59
C PHE A 90 -10.52 -7.52 0.90
N GLY A 91 -9.89 -6.45 1.39
CA GLY A 91 -9.54 -6.30 2.80
C GLY A 91 -10.78 -6.35 3.70
N GLY A 92 -11.87 -5.69 3.30
CA GLY A 92 -13.15 -5.73 4.02
C GLY A 92 -13.75 -7.14 4.12
N ILE A 93 -13.80 -7.87 3.00
CA ILE A 93 -14.32 -9.25 2.95
C ILE A 93 -13.47 -10.18 3.81
N VAL A 94 -12.14 -10.13 3.64
CA VAL A 94 -11.19 -10.97 4.40
C VAL A 94 -11.26 -10.63 5.89
N GLY A 95 -11.29 -9.34 6.24
CA GLY A 95 -11.40 -8.87 7.63
C GLY A 95 -12.72 -9.31 8.27
N TYR A 96 -13.84 -9.15 7.59
CA TYR A 96 -15.13 -9.63 8.09
C TYR A 96 -15.17 -11.16 8.20
N GLY A 97 -14.62 -11.88 7.23
CA GLY A 97 -14.53 -13.34 7.26
C GLY A 97 -13.71 -13.87 8.45
N ALA A 98 -12.58 -13.22 8.76
CA ALA A 98 -11.67 -13.62 9.81
C ALA A 98 -12.14 -13.25 11.22
N PHE A 99 -12.73 -12.07 11.41
CA PHE A 99 -13.07 -11.54 12.73
C PHE A 99 -14.57 -11.51 13.02
N ARG A 100 -15.43 -11.59 11.99
CA ARG A 100 -16.90 -11.46 12.11
C ARG A 100 -17.37 -10.15 12.75
N GLU A 101 -16.52 -9.13 12.74
CA GLU A 101 -16.78 -7.81 13.29
C GLU A 101 -16.65 -6.75 12.20
N PHE A 102 -17.66 -5.88 12.06
CA PHE A 102 -17.65 -4.82 11.05
C PHE A 102 -16.50 -3.83 11.27
N SER A 103 -16.22 -3.44 12.52
CA SER A 103 -15.12 -2.55 12.84
C SER A 103 -13.77 -3.11 12.37
N LYS A 104 -13.52 -4.40 12.60
CA LYS A 104 -12.28 -5.08 12.15
C LYS A 104 -12.21 -5.20 10.63
N ALA A 105 -13.35 -5.39 9.96
CA ALA A 105 -13.43 -5.36 8.50
C ALA A 105 -13.01 -4.00 7.94
N VAL A 106 -13.49 -2.90 8.53
CA VAL A 106 -13.11 -1.54 8.12
C VAL A 106 -11.60 -1.31 8.30
N TYR A 107 -11.03 -1.70 9.45
CA TYR A 107 -9.58 -1.55 9.66
C TYR A 107 -8.74 -2.41 8.71
N MET A 108 -9.21 -3.61 8.36
CA MET A 108 -8.54 -4.44 7.36
C MET A 108 -8.64 -3.84 5.96
N ALA A 109 -9.75 -3.19 5.62
CA ALA A 109 -9.91 -2.47 4.36
C ALA A 109 -8.96 -1.26 4.27
N ILE A 110 -8.81 -0.48 5.36
CA ILE A 110 -7.84 0.63 5.43
C ILE A 110 -6.41 0.11 5.26
N PHE A 111 -6.09 -1.00 5.91
CA PHE A 111 -4.77 -1.63 5.79
C PHE A 111 -4.49 -2.13 4.37
N ALA A 112 -5.46 -2.81 3.75
CA ALA A 112 -5.38 -3.25 2.36
C ALA A 112 -5.18 -2.07 1.39
N GLU A 113 -5.92 -0.98 1.60
CA GLU A 113 -5.77 0.24 0.82
C GLU A 113 -4.39 0.86 0.98
N SER A 114 -3.88 0.96 2.22
CA SER A 114 -2.53 1.48 2.45
C SER A 114 -1.47 0.64 1.72
N ALA A 115 -1.64 -0.68 1.64
CA ALA A 115 -0.71 -1.57 0.96
C ALA A 115 -0.73 -1.38 -0.57
N PHE A 116 -1.92 -1.14 -1.13
CA PHE A 116 -2.11 -0.79 -2.54
C PHE A 116 -1.50 0.58 -2.85
N LEU A 117 -1.79 1.60 -2.03
CA LEU A 117 -1.23 2.94 -2.22
C LEU A 117 0.29 2.97 -2.07
N THR A 118 0.87 2.09 -1.24
CA THR A 118 2.33 1.95 -1.11
C THR A 118 2.96 1.43 -2.40
N HIS A 119 2.24 0.60 -3.18
CA HIS A 119 2.67 0.19 -4.53
C HIS A 119 2.69 1.40 -5.47
N LEU A 120 1.57 2.14 -5.57
CA LEU A 120 1.48 3.32 -6.45
C LEU A 120 2.53 4.39 -6.09
N LEU A 121 2.77 4.60 -4.79
CA LEU A 121 3.82 5.51 -4.31
C LEU A 121 5.20 5.10 -4.83
N LEU A 122 5.49 3.80 -4.87
CA LEU A 122 6.79 3.32 -5.31
C LEU A 122 6.96 3.45 -6.82
N ASP A 123 5.92 3.14 -7.60
CA ASP A 123 5.91 3.36 -9.04
C ASP A 123 6.11 4.85 -9.38
N ASP A 124 5.47 5.74 -8.63
CA ASP A 124 5.60 7.18 -8.80
C ASP A 124 6.99 7.72 -8.41
N ILE A 125 7.70 7.05 -7.50
CA ILE A 125 9.10 7.34 -7.17
C ILE A 125 10.07 6.79 -8.23
N ALA A 126 9.77 5.60 -8.78
CA ALA A 126 10.73 4.82 -9.57
C ALA A 126 10.65 5.08 -11.08
N GLU A 127 9.46 5.30 -11.64
CA GLU A 127 9.23 5.31 -13.09
C GLU A 127 8.72 6.65 -13.66
N GLY A 128 8.54 7.68 -12.82
CA GLY A 128 8.13 9.00 -13.31
C GLY A 128 6.69 9.02 -13.83
N GLY A 129 5.81 8.28 -13.17
CA GLY A 129 4.36 8.31 -13.38
C GLY A 129 3.84 7.36 -14.44
N CYS A 130 3.29 6.23 -14.00
CA CYS A 130 2.41 5.41 -14.83
C CYS A 130 1.17 6.20 -15.30
N GLU A 131 0.44 5.68 -16.29
CA GLU A 131 -0.84 6.26 -16.74
C GLU A 131 -2.00 5.74 -15.87
N TYR A 132 -2.36 6.46 -14.81
CA TYR A 132 -3.31 5.96 -13.80
C TYR A 132 -4.81 6.24 -14.12
N LEU A 133 -5.16 6.91 -15.23
CA LEU A 133 -6.51 7.52 -15.43
C LEU A 133 -7.15 7.36 -16.84
N TYR A 134 -6.93 6.24 -17.50
CA TYR A 134 -7.70 5.85 -18.70
C TYR A 134 -9.12 5.36 -18.33
N PRO A 135 -10.22 5.62 -19.08
CA PRO A 135 -10.34 6.27 -20.39
C PRO A 135 -10.72 7.77 -20.32
N LEU A 136 -10.80 8.37 -19.13
CA LEU A 136 -11.19 9.79 -18.98
C LEU A 136 -10.02 10.74 -19.31
N TYR A 137 -8.80 10.22 -19.32
CA TYR A 137 -7.60 10.96 -19.64
C TYR A 137 -6.54 10.04 -20.25
N SER A 138 -5.82 10.50 -21.27
CA SER A 138 -4.91 9.70 -22.10
C SER A 138 -3.45 10.15 -22.05
N SER A 139 -3.10 10.98 -21.08
CA SER A 139 -1.70 11.35 -20.80
C SER A 139 -1.28 10.76 -19.45
N PRO A 140 0.03 10.54 -19.20
CA PRO A 140 0.53 10.07 -17.90
C PRO A 140 0.08 11.01 -16.78
N ILE A 141 -0.89 10.53 -15.98
CA ILE A 141 -1.24 11.13 -14.69
C ILE A 141 -0.79 10.17 -13.63
N SER A 142 0.28 10.52 -12.96
CA SER A 142 0.70 9.92 -11.70
C SER A 142 -0.23 10.33 -10.55
N VAL A 143 -0.64 9.38 -9.70
CA VAL A 143 -1.46 9.67 -8.52
C VAL A 143 -0.70 10.59 -7.55
N PHE A 144 0.62 10.39 -7.48
CA PHE A 144 1.56 11.23 -6.75
C PHE A 144 2.55 11.87 -7.72
N SER A 145 2.05 12.56 -8.76
CA SER A 145 2.87 13.15 -9.85
C SER A 145 3.94 14.15 -9.42
N MET A 146 3.87 14.53 -8.15
CA MET A 146 4.76 15.41 -7.43
C MET A 146 6.02 14.68 -6.91
N MET A 147 6.10 13.35 -6.99
CA MET A 147 7.19 12.56 -6.41
C MET A 147 8.47 12.50 -7.27
N ASP A 148 8.35 12.62 -8.61
CA ASP A 148 9.49 12.61 -9.54
C ASP A 148 9.90 14.02 -10.02
N THR A 149 9.38 15.09 -9.40
CA THR A 149 9.74 16.44 -9.84
C THR A 149 11.15 16.82 -9.38
N GLY A 150 12.12 16.75 -10.29
CA GLY A 150 13.46 17.30 -10.06
C GLY A 150 13.46 18.83 -9.92
N PHE A 151 14.47 19.37 -9.22
CA PHE A 151 14.64 20.81 -8.99
C PHE A 151 14.62 21.65 -10.29
N ALA A 152 15.16 21.11 -11.38
CA ALA A 152 15.17 21.75 -12.69
C ALA A 152 13.78 21.80 -13.36
N ALA A 153 12.91 20.81 -13.10
CA ALA A 153 11.58 20.72 -13.69
C ALA A 153 10.55 21.62 -12.99
N ALA A 154 10.77 21.94 -11.71
CA ALA A 154 9.84 22.75 -10.91
C ALA A 154 9.85 24.25 -11.28
N GLY A 155 10.83 24.73 -12.06
CA GLY A 155 10.93 26.11 -12.55
C GLY A 155 11.18 27.19 -11.49
N SER A 156 10.88 26.94 -10.21
CA SER A 156 11.15 27.83 -9.08
C SER A 156 11.38 27.05 -7.79
N LEU A 157 12.21 27.60 -6.89
CA LEU A 157 12.47 27.04 -5.56
C LEU A 157 11.18 26.86 -4.74
N PHE A 158 10.27 27.82 -4.80
CA PHE A 158 9.01 27.77 -4.05
C PHE A 158 8.12 26.61 -4.53
N HIS A 159 7.97 26.44 -5.84
CA HIS A 159 7.19 25.34 -6.39
C HIS A 159 7.81 23.98 -6.04
N TYR A 160 9.14 23.85 -6.15
CA TYR A 160 9.86 22.65 -5.73
C TYR A 160 9.64 22.29 -4.26
N LEU A 161 9.72 23.27 -3.36
CA LEU A 161 9.50 23.07 -1.93
C LEU A 161 8.05 22.63 -1.64
N MET A 162 7.06 23.27 -2.25
CA MET A 162 5.66 22.90 -2.09
C MET A 162 5.40 21.47 -2.54
N VAL A 163 5.89 21.12 -3.72
CA VAL A 163 5.76 19.78 -4.30
C VAL A 163 6.44 18.73 -3.42
N SER A 164 7.65 19.02 -2.92
CA SER A 164 8.36 18.13 -1.99
C SER A 164 7.59 17.90 -0.69
N ILE A 165 7.00 18.96 -0.11
CA ILE A 165 6.19 18.87 1.11
C ILE A 165 4.96 17.99 0.88
N VAL A 166 4.24 18.19 -0.23
CA VAL A 166 3.05 17.41 -0.57
C VAL A 166 3.41 15.93 -0.77
N SER A 167 4.48 15.63 -1.50
CA SER A 167 4.96 14.27 -1.72
C SER A 167 5.30 13.55 -0.41
N VAL A 168 6.07 14.19 0.47
CA VAL A 168 6.40 13.63 1.78
C VAL A 168 5.15 13.47 2.64
N PHE A 169 4.21 14.41 2.60
CA PHE A 169 2.95 14.33 3.32
C PHE A 169 2.10 13.15 2.86
N CYS A 170 2.03 12.87 1.55
CA CYS A 170 1.34 11.71 1.00
C CYS A 170 1.93 10.39 1.53
N VAL A 171 3.26 10.24 1.50
CA VAL A 171 3.94 9.07 2.07
C VAL A 171 3.61 8.93 3.57
N PHE A 172 3.66 10.04 4.30
CA PHE A 172 3.34 10.06 5.73
C PHE A 172 1.90 9.62 6.01
N VAL A 173 0.92 10.08 5.22
CA VAL A 173 -0.49 9.69 5.35
C VAL A 173 -0.67 8.19 5.11
N VAL A 174 -0.06 7.63 4.06
CA VAL A 174 -0.16 6.18 3.76
C VAL A 174 0.43 5.34 4.89
N ILE A 175 1.57 5.75 5.43
CA ILE A 175 2.17 5.09 6.61
C ILE A 175 1.20 5.18 7.80
N LEU A 176 0.67 6.37 8.11
CA LEU A 176 -0.27 6.55 9.23
C LEU A 176 -1.52 5.70 9.10
N MET A 177 -2.08 5.54 7.89
CA MET A 177 -3.22 4.64 7.65
C MET A 177 -2.89 3.21 8.07
N ALA A 178 -1.73 2.71 7.65
CA ALA A 178 -1.28 1.38 8.01
C ALA A 178 -1.07 1.25 9.53
N LEU A 179 -0.43 2.23 10.17
CA LEU A 179 -0.19 2.21 11.62
C LEU A 179 -1.49 2.26 12.42
N PHE A 180 -2.42 3.10 12.00
CA PHE A 180 -3.74 3.22 12.61
C PHE A 180 -4.50 1.89 12.54
N ALA A 181 -4.43 1.19 11.41
CA ALA A 181 -5.04 -0.13 11.30
C ALA A 181 -4.35 -1.16 12.20
N LEU A 182 -3.01 -1.18 12.25
CA LEU A 182 -2.23 -2.09 13.09
C LEU A 182 -2.53 -1.91 14.58
N ASP A 183 -2.61 -0.67 15.06
CA ASP A 183 -3.02 -0.34 16.43
C ASP A 183 -4.37 -0.99 16.77
N LYS A 184 -5.33 -0.91 15.85
CA LYS A 184 -6.67 -1.50 16.04
C LYS A 184 -6.69 -3.01 16.02
N PHE A 185 -5.63 -3.67 15.59
CA PHE A 185 -5.43 -5.13 15.72
C PHE A 185 -4.69 -5.53 17.00
N GLY A 186 -4.33 -4.57 17.86
CA GLY A 186 -3.66 -4.82 19.13
C GLY A 186 -2.13 -4.88 19.03
N PHE A 187 -1.57 -4.43 17.90
CA PHE A 187 -0.13 -4.19 17.79
C PHE A 187 0.18 -2.84 18.43
N GLU A 188 0.07 -2.79 19.76
CA GLU A 188 0.37 -1.58 20.53
C GLU A 188 1.88 -1.30 20.45
N PHE A 189 2.22 -0.08 20.03
CA PHE A 189 3.54 0.49 20.25
C PHE A 189 3.73 0.60 21.75
N GLY A 190 4.52 -0.32 22.31
CA GLY A 190 4.56 -0.63 23.74
C GLY A 190 5.03 0.50 24.65
N TYR A 191 4.25 1.56 24.80
CA TYR A 191 4.30 2.46 25.94
C TYR A 191 3.17 2.11 26.90
N ARG A 192 3.31 0.97 27.59
CA ARG A 192 2.58 0.80 28.85
C ARG A 192 3.19 1.83 29.81
N LYS A 193 2.44 2.88 30.14
CA LYS A 193 2.72 3.63 31.37
C LYS A 193 2.71 2.60 32.49
N GLU A 194 3.87 2.38 33.10
CA GLU A 194 3.97 1.63 34.35
C GLU A 194 2.91 2.19 35.31
N LYS A 195 2.09 1.29 35.87
CA LYS A 195 1.15 1.61 36.94
C LYS A 195 1.88 1.55 38.27
#